data_AF-A0A542DHV1-F1
#
_entry.id   AF-A0A542DHV1-F1
#
_cell.length_a   1.000
_cell.length_b   1.000
_cell.length_c   1.000
_cell.angle_alpha   90.00
_cell.angle_beta   90.00
_cell.angle_gamma   90.00
#
_symmetry.space_group_name_H-M   'P 1'
#
loop_
_entity.id
_entity.type
_entity.pdbx_description
1 polymer ?
#
loop_
_entity_poly.entity_id
_entity_poly.type
_entity_poly.pdbx_seq_one_letter_code
_entity_poly.pdbx_strand_id
1 'polypeptide(L)'
;MASERDSGLMPLRREFDQVWHGFDRNQVKQYVEYLEDQLRRLLSDRDSAMAQASTLSRELENARRELAKLHTRVDELCKPPERPEDLDERMQRTVDLANTRAEEIVTRAETAAEEHWAKAGEASGKLRARYAKLLGELESHAEAMENEHQAALAETRAEVERLTTEAAQRREQLDQEAERRRRAIERDFDAKMAAEKAALEKHIADQQTASKNQAERRIAEAIAEAKRRLDEAATEAERRVDEATTEAERRTTEATQQVERLTDIREQARLRVRKAQDLLKEGEPALTPLPEEETELAPSAS
;
A
#
# COMPACT_ATOMS: atom_id res chain seq x y z
N MET A 1 -117.89 -22.65 72.48
CA MET A 1 -117.55 -23.96 73.05
C MET A 1 -116.71 -23.72 74.31
N ALA A 2 -117.32 -23.88 75.49
CA ALA A 2 -116.77 -23.97 76.87
C ALA A 2 -115.72 -22.92 77.29
N SER A 3 -115.84 -22.18 78.40
CA SER A 3 -116.45 -22.45 79.70
C SER A 3 -116.92 -21.09 80.28
N GLU A 4 -118.12 -20.93 80.82
CA GLU A 4 -118.38 -21.26 82.23
C GLU A 4 -117.10 -21.27 83.07
N ARG A 5 -116.43 -20.12 83.17
CA ARG A 5 -115.73 -19.79 84.42
C ARG A 5 -116.73 -19.05 85.27
N ASP A 6 -117.72 -19.85 85.62
CA ASP A 6 -118.55 -19.71 86.80
C ASP A 6 -117.72 -19.02 87.88
N SER A 7 -118.30 -17.95 88.41
CA SER A 7 -117.75 -17.02 89.39
C SER A 7 -116.97 -17.76 90.46
N GLY A 8 -115.67 -17.99 90.20
CA GLY A 8 -114.77 -18.83 90.99
C GLY A 8 -114.31 -18.13 92.27
N LEU A 9 -115.15 -17.29 92.84
CA LEU A 9 -115.03 -16.95 94.23
C LEU A 9 -115.57 -18.14 94.99
N MET A 10 -114.66 -19.04 95.41
CA MET A 10 -114.97 -19.90 96.53
C MET A 10 -115.53 -18.98 97.63
N PRO A 11 -116.76 -19.21 98.11
CA PRO A 11 -117.29 -18.42 99.21
C PRO A 11 -116.26 -18.51 100.33
N LEU A 12 -115.82 -17.35 100.82
CA LEU A 12 -114.83 -17.30 101.89
C LEU A 12 -115.42 -18.10 103.05
N ARG A 13 -114.65 -19.02 103.65
CA ARG A 13 -115.14 -19.89 104.74
C ARG A 13 -115.86 -19.04 105.79
N ARG A 14 -117.18 -19.23 105.92
CA ARG A 14 -118.08 -18.40 106.74
C ARG A 14 -118.19 -18.86 108.19
N GLU A 15 -117.41 -19.89 108.56
CA GLU A 15 -117.40 -20.50 109.87
C GLU A 15 -116.07 -20.16 110.55
N PHE A 16 -116.17 -19.37 111.62
CA PHE A 16 -115.06 -19.01 112.49
C PHE A 16 -115.31 -19.65 113.86
N ASP A 17 -114.27 -20.17 114.52
CA ASP A 17 -114.38 -20.76 115.86
C ASP A 17 -114.76 -19.71 116.92
N GLN A 18 -115.61 -20.08 117.88
CA GLN A 18 -116.13 -19.15 118.90
C GLN A 18 -115.28 -19.20 120.19
N VAL A 19 -114.76 -18.05 120.63
CA VAL A 19 -113.90 -17.92 121.83
C VAL A 19 -114.53 -16.91 122.81
N TRP A 20 -114.41 -17.14 124.14
CA TRP A 20 -114.93 -16.24 125.17
C TRP A 20 -114.26 -14.84 125.06
N HIS A 21 -115.07 -13.78 124.96
CA HIS A 21 -114.68 -12.41 124.53
C HIS A 21 -114.27 -12.23 123.05
N GLY A 22 -114.83 -13.00 122.12
CA GLY A 22 -114.64 -12.80 120.67
C GLY A 22 -115.44 -11.64 120.03
N PHE A 23 -115.12 -11.34 118.77
CA PHE A 23 -115.86 -10.35 117.95
C PHE A 23 -117.31 -10.78 117.70
N ASP A 24 -118.20 -9.79 117.54
CA ASP A 24 -119.60 -10.04 117.21
C ASP A 24 -119.74 -10.73 115.84
N ARG A 25 -120.32 -11.94 115.84
CA ARG A 25 -120.52 -12.78 114.66
C ARG A 25 -121.31 -12.07 113.56
N ASN A 26 -122.28 -11.23 113.91
CA ASN A 26 -123.08 -10.51 112.91
C ASN A 26 -122.25 -9.41 112.24
N GLN A 27 -121.42 -8.69 113.00
CA GLN A 27 -120.51 -7.68 112.44
C GLN A 27 -119.46 -8.31 111.52
N VAL A 28 -118.89 -9.45 111.90
CA VAL A 28 -117.91 -10.17 111.06
C VAL A 28 -118.55 -10.64 109.75
N LYS A 29 -119.77 -11.18 109.78
CA LYS A 29 -120.48 -11.60 108.56
C LYS A 29 -120.77 -10.41 107.63
N GLN A 30 -121.27 -9.30 108.17
CA GLN A 30 -121.51 -8.09 107.39
C GLN A 30 -120.22 -7.55 106.75
N TYR A 31 -119.10 -7.61 107.48
CA TYR A 31 -117.80 -7.19 106.94
C TYR A 31 -117.29 -8.14 105.85
N VAL A 32 -117.46 -9.46 105.99
CA VAL A 32 -117.10 -10.42 104.94
C VAL A 32 -117.98 -10.24 103.70
N GLU A 33 -119.29 -10.02 103.86
CA GLU A 33 -120.19 -9.71 102.73
C GLU A 33 -119.78 -8.40 102.03
N TYR A 34 -119.44 -7.36 102.80
CA TYR A 34 -118.89 -6.12 102.24
C TYR A 34 -117.59 -6.36 101.47
N LEU A 35 -116.67 -7.17 102.00
CA LEU A 35 -115.42 -7.54 101.30
C LEU A 35 -115.68 -8.37 100.04
N GLU A 36 -116.62 -9.33 100.07
CA GLU A 36 -117.02 -10.12 98.90
C GLU A 36 -117.57 -9.21 97.79
N ASP A 37 -118.42 -8.23 98.14
CA ASP A 37 -118.95 -7.26 97.17
C ASP A 37 -117.88 -6.30 96.63
N GLN A 38 -116.94 -5.84 97.48
CA GLN A 38 -115.79 -5.05 97.02
C GLN A 38 -114.91 -5.86 96.05
N LEU A 39 -114.66 -7.14 96.35
CA LEU A 39 -113.83 -8.00 95.52
C LEU A 39 -114.52 -8.33 94.19
N ARG A 40 -115.85 -8.49 94.17
CA ARG A 40 -116.64 -8.58 92.93
C ARG A 40 -116.51 -7.31 92.08
N ARG A 41 -116.58 -6.12 92.68
CA ARG A 41 -116.37 -4.85 91.96
C ARG A 41 -114.96 -4.77 91.36
N LEU A 42 -113.93 -5.09 92.16
CA LEU A 42 -112.55 -5.10 91.68
C LEU A 42 -112.32 -6.11 90.55
N LEU A 43 -112.96 -7.28 90.59
CA LEU A 43 -112.89 -8.26 89.51
C LEU A 43 -113.61 -7.75 88.25
N SER A 44 -114.78 -7.13 88.39
CA SER A 44 -115.49 -6.49 87.26
C SER A 44 -114.67 -5.36 86.63
N ASP A 45 -114.01 -4.54 87.45
CA ASP A 45 -113.13 -3.46 86.99
C ASP A 45 -111.88 -4.03 86.30
N ARG A 46 -111.28 -5.10 86.85
CA ARG A 46 -110.16 -5.82 86.23
C ARG A 46 -110.56 -6.38 84.87
N ASP A 47 -111.70 -7.05 84.78
CA ASP A 47 -112.15 -7.67 83.54
C ASP A 47 -112.51 -6.61 82.49
N SER A 48 -113.09 -5.48 82.91
CA SER A 48 -113.31 -4.31 82.04
C SER A 48 -111.99 -3.71 81.55
N ALA A 49 -110.99 -3.57 82.41
CA ALA A 49 -109.66 -3.08 82.05
C ALA A 49 -108.93 -4.06 81.11
N MET A 50 -109.07 -5.37 81.32
CA MET A 50 -108.53 -6.40 80.42
C MET A 50 -109.19 -6.36 79.04
N ALA A 51 -110.51 -6.16 78.97
CA ALA A 51 -111.23 -6.00 77.71
C ALA A 51 -110.76 -4.73 76.96
N GLN A 52 -110.59 -3.61 77.67
CA GLN A 52 -110.03 -2.37 77.10
C GLN A 52 -108.60 -2.56 76.60
N ALA A 53 -107.73 -3.20 77.40
CA ALA A 53 -106.35 -3.50 77.01
C ALA A 53 -106.28 -4.39 75.75
N SER A 54 -107.16 -5.39 75.66
CA SER A 54 -107.25 -6.25 74.46
C SER A 54 -107.70 -5.47 73.22
N THR A 55 -108.62 -4.52 73.39
CA THR A 55 -109.13 -3.67 72.30
C THR A 55 -108.05 -2.71 71.82
N LEU A 56 -107.38 -2.02 72.74
CA LEU A 56 -106.27 -1.12 72.43
C LEU A 56 -105.08 -1.86 71.79
N SER A 57 -104.77 -3.08 72.24
CA SER A 57 -103.73 -3.91 71.61
C SER A 57 -104.09 -4.21 70.15
N ARG A 58 -105.36 -4.53 69.87
CA ARG A 58 -105.84 -4.79 68.52
C ARG A 58 -105.78 -3.53 67.64
N GLU A 59 -106.16 -2.37 68.17
CA GLU A 59 -106.05 -1.09 67.47
C GLU A 59 -104.60 -0.72 67.17
N LEU A 60 -103.69 -0.92 68.13
CA LEU A 60 -102.26 -0.69 67.97
C LEU A 60 -101.65 -1.61 66.89
N GLU A 61 -102.03 -2.88 66.87
CA GLU A 61 -101.61 -3.80 65.80
C GLU A 61 -102.14 -3.36 64.43
N ASN A 62 -103.39 -2.92 64.34
CA ASN A 62 -103.95 -2.39 63.09
C ASN A 62 -103.21 -1.14 62.62
N ALA A 63 -102.96 -0.18 63.51
CA ALA A 63 -102.20 1.02 63.21
C ALA A 63 -100.76 0.70 62.75
N ARG A 64 -100.11 -0.27 63.41
CA ARG A 64 -98.77 -0.76 62.99
C ARG A 64 -98.79 -1.38 61.60
N ARG A 65 -99.83 -2.16 61.25
CA ARG A 65 -99.99 -2.73 59.91
C ARG A 65 -100.19 -1.66 58.86
N GLU A 66 -101.00 -0.63 59.13
CA GLU A 66 -101.20 0.49 58.21
C GLU A 66 -99.93 1.33 58.04
N LEU A 67 -99.19 1.60 59.12
CA LEU A 67 -97.89 2.26 59.02
C LEU A 67 -96.89 1.47 58.16
N ALA A 68 -96.85 0.14 58.28
CA ALA A 68 -95.99 -0.70 57.45
C ALA A 68 -96.39 -0.65 55.95
N LYS A 69 -97.69 -0.65 55.64
CA LYS A 69 -98.19 -0.47 54.27
C LYS A 69 -97.86 0.90 53.69
N LEU A 70 -97.99 1.95 54.50
CA LEU A 70 -97.65 3.32 54.07
C LEU A 70 -96.14 3.48 53.85
N HIS A 71 -95.30 2.92 54.74
CA HIS A 71 -93.85 2.96 54.55
C HIS A 71 -93.42 2.23 53.28
N THR A 72 -93.93 1.01 53.05
CA THR A 72 -93.63 0.28 51.80
C THR A 72 -94.07 1.06 50.55
N ARG A 73 -95.23 1.73 50.60
CA ARG A 73 -95.69 2.58 49.50
C ARG A 73 -94.81 3.82 49.28
N VAL A 74 -94.33 4.45 50.35
CA VAL A 74 -93.39 5.57 50.25
C VAL A 74 -92.06 5.09 49.69
N ASP A 75 -91.54 3.95 50.15
CA ASP A 75 -90.30 3.36 49.63
C ASP A 75 -90.41 3.02 48.14
N GLU A 76 -91.59 2.56 47.68
CA GLU A 76 -91.88 2.38 46.26
C GLU A 76 -91.86 3.68 45.46
N LEU A 77 -92.47 4.75 45.98
CA LEU A 77 -92.52 6.07 45.33
C LEU A 77 -91.16 6.80 45.36
N CYS A 78 -90.31 6.50 46.36
CA CYS A 78 -88.97 7.06 46.49
C CYS A 78 -87.95 6.41 45.56
N LYS A 79 -88.25 5.25 44.95
CA LYS A 79 -87.38 4.66 43.93
C LYS A 79 -87.34 5.58 42.71
N PRO A 80 -86.14 5.94 42.22
CA PRO A 80 -86.03 6.72 41.00
C PRO A 80 -86.72 6.00 39.83
N PRO A 81 -87.43 6.72 38.95
CA PRO A 81 -87.99 6.15 37.74
C PRO A 81 -86.85 5.57 36.88
N GLU A 82 -86.93 4.27 36.57
CA GLU A 82 -85.91 3.58 35.76
C GLU A 82 -86.18 3.71 34.26
N ARG A 83 -87.43 3.98 33.88
CA ARG A 83 -87.85 4.15 32.50
C ARG A 83 -88.41 5.55 32.26
N PRO A 84 -88.25 6.09 31.05
CA PRO A 84 -88.87 7.37 30.70
C PRO A 84 -90.40 7.30 30.82
N GLU A 85 -91.00 6.13 30.65
CA GLU A 85 -92.44 5.88 30.81
C GLU A 85 -92.94 6.12 32.25
N ASP A 86 -92.06 6.00 33.25
CA ASP A 86 -92.38 6.21 34.67
C ASP A 86 -92.36 7.70 35.07
N LEU A 87 -91.97 8.58 34.14
CA LEU A 87 -91.91 10.02 34.34
C LEU A 87 -93.25 10.68 33.99
N ASP A 88 -93.57 11.80 34.64
CA ASP A 88 -94.70 12.65 34.23
C ASP A 88 -94.56 13.09 32.76
N GLU A 89 -95.68 13.29 32.04
CA GLU A 89 -95.69 13.63 30.61
C GLU A 89 -94.79 14.83 30.24
N ARG A 90 -94.68 15.83 31.13
CA ARG A 90 -93.79 16.99 30.93
C ARG A 90 -92.33 16.58 30.98
N MET A 91 -91.96 15.69 31.90
CA MET A 91 -90.59 15.20 32.06
C MET A 91 -90.21 14.27 30.90
N GLN A 92 -91.13 13.43 30.42
CA GLN A 92 -90.97 12.64 29.20
C GLN A 92 -90.60 13.53 28.01
N ARG A 93 -91.39 14.58 27.74
CA ARG A 93 -91.11 15.53 26.65
C ARG A 93 -89.76 16.23 26.80
N THR A 94 -89.30 16.51 28.04
CA THR A 94 -87.97 17.08 28.25
C THR A 94 -86.84 16.08 27.98
N VAL A 95 -87.04 14.80 28.31
CA VAL A 95 -86.09 13.73 27.99
C VAL A 95 -86.02 13.53 26.48
N ASP A 96 -87.17 13.48 25.80
CA ASP A 96 -87.22 13.37 24.35
C ASP A 96 -86.52 14.55 23.68
N LEU A 97 -86.82 15.79 24.11
CA LEU A 97 -86.13 16.98 23.60
C LEU A 97 -84.62 16.95 23.87
N ALA A 98 -84.20 16.45 25.04
CA ALA A 98 -82.78 16.31 25.36
C ALA A 98 -82.10 15.26 24.48
N ASN A 99 -82.77 14.13 24.22
CA ASN A 99 -82.28 13.07 23.33
C ASN A 99 -82.17 13.59 21.88
N THR A 100 -83.20 14.25 21.35
CA THR A 100 -83.14 14.88 20.02
C THR A 100 -82.00 15.89 19.94
N ARG A 101 -81.80 16.73 20.97
CA ARG A 101 -80.65 17.65 21.00
C ARG A 101 -79.30 16.93 21.09
N ALA A 102 -79.22 15.82 21.82
CA ALA A 102 -78.02 15.02 21.89
C ALA A 102 -77.68 14.42 20.51
N GLU A 103 -78.68 13.89 19.80
CA GLU A 103 -78.55 13.40 18.42
C GLU A 103 -78.11 14.52 17.47
N GLU A 104 -78.69 15.72 17.56
CA GLU A 104 -78.25 16.89 16.78
C GLU A 104 -76.80 17.29 17.08
N ILE A 105 -76.36 17.21 18.34
CA ILE A 105 -74.98 17.51 18.73
C ILE A 105 -74.03 16.45 18.18
N VAL A 106 -74.38 15.17 18.28
CA VAL A 106 -73.56 14.05 17.79
C VAL A 106 -73.44 14.12 16.26
N THR A 107 -74.55 14.26 15.54
CA THR A 107 -74.53 14.38 14.08
C THR A 107 -73.73 15.60 13.61
N ARG A 108 -73.87 16.75 14.29
CA ARG A 108 -73.04 17.93 14.00
C ARG A 108 -71.55 17.69 14.29
N ALA A 109 -71.22 16.99 15.37
CA ALA A 109 -69.85 16.65 15.70
C ALA A 109 -69.24 15.67 14.69
N GLU A 110 -70.01 14.68 14.23
CA GLU A 110 -69.61 13.72 13.19
C GLU A 110 -69.34 14.44 11.86
N THR A 111 -70.26 15.27 11.38
CA THR A 111 -70.04 16.05 10.15
C THR A 111 -68.83 16.98 10.24
N ALA A 112 -68.64 17.66 11.37
CA ALA A 112 -67.45 18.49 11.59
C ALA A 112 -66.16 17.67 11.60
N ALA A 113 -66.17 16.50 12.23
CA ALA A 113 -65.04 15.58 12.22
C ALA A 113 -64.72 15.11 10.79
N GLU A 114 -65.72 14.67 10.02
CA GLU A 114 -65.56 14.26 8.62
C GLU A 114 -64.97 15.38 7.76
N GLU A 115 -65.44 16.62 7.90
CA GLU A 115 -64.86 17.77 7.21
C GLU A 115 -63.39 18.00 7.59
N HIS A 116 -63.06 17.90 8.88
CA HIS A 116 -61.69 18.04 9.35
C HIS A 116 -60.79 16.92 8.82
N TRP A 117 -61.27 15.68 8.81
CA TRP A 117 -60.56 14.53 8.25
C TRP A 117 -60.36 14.68 6.73
N ALA A 118 -61.37 15.16 6.00
CA ALA A 118 -61.26 15.42 4.57
C ALA A 118 -60.22 16.50 4.28
N LYS A 119 -60.25 17.63 5.00
CA LYS A 119 -59.28 18.73 4.86
C LYS A 119 -57.85 18.28 5.21
N ALA A 120 -57.68 17.51 6.28
CA ALA A 120 -56.39 16.95 6.67
C ALA A 120 -55.88 15.92 5.65
N GLY A 121 -56.78 15.08 5.12
CA GLY A 121 -56.48 14.12 4.07
C GLY A 121 -56.02 14.79 2.77
N GLU A 122 -56.70 15.86 2.36
CA GLU A 122 -56.33 16.65 1.17
C GLU A 122 -54.95 17.32 1.35
N ALA A 123 -54.70 17.93 2.52
CA ALA A 123 -53.41 18.55 2.82
C ALA A 123 -52.27 17.51 2.83
N SER A 124 -52.50 16.34 3.44
CA SER A 124 -51.54 15.22 3.43
C SER A 124 -51.32 14.68 2.02
N GLY A 125 -52.37 14.55 1.21
CA GLY A 125 -52.29 14.13 -0.19
C GLY A 125 -51.47 15.10 -1.03
N LYS A 126 -51.70 16.41 -0.90
CA LYS A 126 -50.91 17.45 -1.58
C LYS A 126 -49.44 17.41 -1.16
N LEU A 127 -49.16 17.20 0.13
CA LEU A 127 -47.80 17.10 0.64
C LEU A 127 -47.09 15.85 0.10
N ARG A 128 -47.76 14.69 0.11
CA ARG A 128 -47.24 13.44 -0.48
C ARG A 128 -46.96 13.60 -1.97
N ALA A 129 -47.87 14.21 -2.72
CA ALA A 129 -47.67 14.45 -4.15
C ALA A 129 -46.46 15.37 -4.43
N ARG A 130 -46.26 16.41 -3.60
CA ARG A 130 -45.07 17.27 -3.69
C ARG A 130 -43.78 16.51 -3.38
N TYR A 131 -43.76 15.70 -2.33
CA TYR A 131 -42.58 14.89 -1.99
C TYR A 131 -42.30 13.83 -3.05
N ALA A 132 -43.32 13.17 -3.59
CA ALA A 132 -43.15 12.21 -4.68
C ALA A 132 -42.53 12.89 -5.91
N LYS A 133 -42.98 14.11 -6.27
CA LYS A 133 -42.39 14.88 -7.36
C LYS A 133 -40.93 15.27 -7.06
N LEU A 134 -40.65 15.77 -5.86
CA LEU A 134 -39.28 16.15 -5.47
C LEU A 134 -38.33 14.96 -5.45
N LEU A 135 -38.78 13.80 -4.95
CA LEU A 135 -37.99 12.57 -4.98
C LEU A 135 -37.70 12.14 -6.42
N GLY A 136 -38.70 12.17 -7.31
CA GLY A 136 -38.49 11.87 -8.73
C GLY A 136 -37.54 12.86 -9.43
N GLU A 137 -37.59 14.15 -9.09
CA GLU A 137 -36.64 15.16 -9.59
C GLU A 137 -35.21 14.88 -9.09
N LEU A 138 -35.04 14.50 -7.82
CA LEU A 138 -33.74 14.13 -7.25
C LEU A 138 -33.18 12.84 -7.85
N GLU A 139 -34.02 11.83 -8.08
CA GLU A 139 -33.64 10.59 -8.77
C GLU A 139 -33.19 10.88 -10.21
N SER A 140 -33.98 11.68 -10.95
CA SER A 140 -33.62 12.10 -12.31
C SER A 140 -32.30 12.89 -12.35
N HIS A 141 -32.07 13.76 -11.36
CA HIS A 141 -30.83 14.52 -11.26
C HIS A 141 -29.63 13.62 -10.91
N ALA A 142 -29.81 12.65 -10.01
CA ALA A 142 -28.77 11.69 -9.65
C ALA A 142 -28.38 10.84 -10.87
N GLU A 143 -29.36 10.34 -11.63
CA GLU A 143 -29.10 9.60 -12.87
C GLU A 143 -28.39 10.46 -13.92
N ALA A 144 -28.80 11.72 -14.09
CA ALA A 144 -28.13 12.64 -15.02
C ALA A 144 -26.66 12.87 -14.62
N MET A 145 -26.39 13.14 -13.34
CA MET A 145 -25.04 13.34 -12.83
C MET A 145 -24.18 12.08 -12.96
N GLU A 146 -24.74 10.90 -12.72
CA GLU A 146 -24.03 9.63 -12.90
C GLU A 146 -23.68 9.41 -14.37
N ASN A 147 -24.62 9.64 -15.28
CA ASN A 147 -24.37 9.52 -16.72
C ASN A 147 -23.33 10.52 -17.22
N GLU A 148 -23.39 11.78 -16.78
CA GLU A 148 -22.38 12.80 -17.10
C GLU A 148 -20.99 12.40 -16.56
N HIS A 149 -20.93 11.90 -15.33
CA HIS A 149 -19.67 11.46 -14.74
C HIS A 149 -19.10 10.23 -15.47
N GLN A 150 -19.93 9.25 -15.79
CA GLN A 150 -19.52 8.08 -16.56
C GLN A 150 -19.06 8.47 -17.97
N ALA A 151 -19.74 9.40 -18.63
CA ALA A 151 -19.34 9.92 -19.93
C ALA A 151 -17.99 10.65 -19.86
N ALA A 152 -17.79 11.53 -18.88
CA ALA A 152 -16.51 12.22 -18.67
C ALA A 152 -15.37 11.25 -18.33
N LEU A 153 -15.64 10.21 -17.54
CA LEU A 153 -14.66 9.15 -17.27
C LEU A 153 -14.35 8.32 -18.52
N ALA A 154 -15.34 8.03 -19.36
CA ALA A 154 -15.11 7.31 -20.61
C ALA A 154 -14.27 8.14 -21.60
N GLU A 155 -14.56 9.43 -21.73
CA GLU A 155 -13.81 10.37 -22.57
C GLU A 155 -12.37 10.51 -22.09
N THR A 156 -12.16 10.74 -20.79
CA THR A 156 -10.79 10.86 -20.23
C THR A 156 -10.01 9.56 -20.36
N ARG A 157 -10.64 8.38 -20.19
CA ARG A 157 -10.00 7.08 -20.44
C ARG A 157 -9.59 6.93 -21.90
N ALA A 158 -10.48 7.27 -22.84
CA ALA A 158 -10.18 7.21 -24.27
C ALA A 158 -9.03 8.15 -24.65
N GLU A 159 -8.99 9.35 -24.09
CA GLU A 159 -7.90 10.31 -24.32
C GLU A 159 -6.57 9.83 -23.72
N VAL A 160 -6.57 9.26 -22.52
CA VAL A 160 -5.37 8.65 -21.92
C VAL A 160 -4.88 7.47 -22.77
N GLU A 161 -5.77 6.61 -23.26
CA GLU A 161 -5.41 5.51 -24.18
C GLU A 161 -4.82 6.05 -25.49
N ARG A 162 -5.39 7.11 -26.06
CA ARG A 162 -4.85 7.77 -27.25
C ARG A 162 -3.46 8.35 -26.98
N LEU A 163 -3.28 9.11 -25.92
CA LEU A 163 -1.99 9.72 -25.58
C LEU A 163 -0.93 8.67 -25.23
N THR A 164 -1.30 7.58 -24.55
CA THR A 164 -0.36 6.50 -24.21
C THR A 164 0.06 5.71 -25.45
N THR A 165 -0.86 5.43 -26.38
CA THR A 165 -0.54 4.78 -27.66
C THR A 165 0.32 5.68 -28.54
N GLU A 166 0.01 6.98 -28.65
CA GLU A 166 0.83 7.95 -29.37
C GLU A 166 2.24 8.09 -28.76
N ALA A 167 2.34 8.15 -27.42
CA ALA A 167 3.62 8.20 -26.73
C ALA A 167 4.45 6.92 -26.96
N ALA A 168 3.82 5.74 -26.95
CA ALA A 168 4.47 4.48 -27.24
C ALA A 168 5.00 4.44 -28.69
N GLN A 169 4.18 4.85 -29.66
CA GLN A 169 4.59 4.94 -31.06
C GLN A 169 5.75 5.93 -31.26
N ARG A 170 5.71 7.09 -30.59
CA ARG A 170 6.76 8.10 -30.69
C ARG A 170 8.08 7.63 -30.07
N ARG A 171 8.01 6.89 -28.96
CA ARG A 171 9.19 6.24 -28.36
C ARG A 171 9.81 5.23 -29.32
N GLU A 172 9.00 4.35 -29.89
CA GLU A 172 9.46 3.36 -30.87
C GLU A 172 10.11 4.03 -32.09
N GLN A 173 9.51 5.10 -32.62
CA GLN A 173 10.11 5.87 -33.73
C GLN A 173 11.48 6.45 -33.36
N LEU A 174 11.60 7.07 -32.18
CA LEU A 174 12.87 7.63 -31.70
C LEU A 174 13.92 6.54 -31.46
N ASP A 175 13.51 5.39 -30.94
CA ASP A 175 14.40 4.24 -30.74
C ASP A 175 14.90 3.69 -32.08
N GLN A 176 14.03 3.58 -33.08
CA GLN A 176 14.42 3.20 -34.45
C GLN A 176 15.34 4.22 -35.10
N GLU A 177 15.08 5.52 -34.94
CA GLU A 177 15.97 6.58 -35.45
C GLU A 177 17.34 6.56 -34.77
N ALA A 178 17.37 6.41 -33.43
CA ALA A 178 18.60 6.31 -32.67
C ALA A 178 19.41 5.09 -33.10
N GLU A 179 18.76 3.94 -33.30
CA GLU A 179 19.39 2.71 -33.77
C GLU A 179 19.95 2.85 -35.19
N ARG A 180 19.20 3.50 -36.10
CA ARG A 180 19.68 3.82 -37.45
C ARG A 180 20.92 4.73 -37.40
N ARG A 181 20.91 5.75 -36.52
CA ARG A 181 22.06 6.66 -36.32
C ARG A 181 23.26 5.92 -35.74
N ARG A 182 23.08 5.06 -34.73
CA ARG A 182 24.16 4.23 -34.17
C ARG A 182 24.81 3.38 -35.24
N ARG A 183 24.01 2.64 -36.03
CA ARG A 183 24.52 1.80 -37.13
C ARG A 183 25.22 2.61 -38.23
N ALA A 184 24.74 3.81 -38.54
CA ALA A 184 25.41 4.68 -39.51
C ALA A 184 26.79 5.11 -38.99
N ILE A 185 26.86 5.56 -37.73
CA ILE A 185 28.13 5.94 -37.09
C ILE A 185 29.09 4.75 -37.01
N GLU A 186 28.62 3.57 -36.63
CA GLU A 186 29.43 2.35 -36.59
C GLU A 186 30.01 2.02 -37.98
N ARG A 187 29.19 2.04 -39.04
CA ARG A 187 29.67 1.80 -40.41
C ARG A 187 30.68 2.85 -40.86
N ASP A 188 30.43 4.13 -40.58
CA ASP A 188 31.34 5.21 -40.95
C ASP A 188 32.66 5.11 -40.18
N PHE A 189 32.60 4.72 -38.90
CA PHE A 189 33.78 4.48 -38.08
C PHE A 189 34.58 3.28 -38.61
N ASP A 190 33.93 2.15 -38.86
CA ASP A 190 34.58 0.96 -39.42
C ASP A 190 35.21 1.25 -40.78
N ALA A 191 34.53 2.01 -41.64
CA ALA A 191 35.07 2.44 -42.93
C ALA A 191 36.31 3.33 -42.77
N LYS A 192 36.29 4.29 -41.84
CA LYS A 192 37.45 5.14 -41.53
C LYS A 192 38.61 4.32 -40.97
N MET A 193 38.34 3.44 -39.99
CA MET A 193 39.36 2.59 -39.39
C MET A 193 39.96 1.61 -40.42
N ALA A 194 39.15 1.07 -41.32
CA ALA A 194 39.64 0.23 -42.41
C ALA A 194 40.51 1.01 -43.40
N ALA A 195 40.11 2.24 -43.75
CA ALA A 195 40.90 3.12 -44.61
C ALA A 195 42.23 3.53 -43.96
N GLU A 196 42.24 3.88 -42.67
CA GLU A 196 43.44 4.19 -41.91
C GLU A 196 44.38 2.99 -41.79
N LYS A 197 43.84 1.80 -41.48
CA LYS A 197 44.62 0.55 -41.47
C LYS A 197 45.25 0.27 -42.82
N ALA A 198 44.48 0.35 -43.92
CA ALA A 198 45.00 0.15 -45.27
C ALA A 198 46.07 1.19 -45.65
N ALA A 199 45.89 2.45 -45.24
CA ALA A 199 46.88 3.51 -45.47
C ALA A 199 48.18 3.26 -44.68
N LEU A 200 48.08 2.82 -43.42
CA LEU A 200 49.23 2.49 -42.58
C LEU A 200 49.96 1.24 -43.11
N GLU A 201 49.22 0.19 -43.50
CA GLU A 201 49.77 -1.01 -44.13
C GLU A 201 50.52 -0.65 -45.42
N LYS A 202 49.93 0.21 -46.26
CA LYS A 202 50.60 0.72 -47.46
C LYS A 202 51.87 1.50 -47.11
N HIS A 203 51.82 2.39 -46.12
CA HIS A 203 53.00 3.15 -45.69
C HIS A 203 54.12 2.25 -45.16
N ILE A 204 53.78 1.21 -44.38
CA ILE A 204 54.74 0.20 -43.92
C ILE A 204 55.34 -0.56 -45.10
N ALA A 205 54.51 -0.99 -46.07
CA ALA A 205 54.98 -1.68 -47.26
C ALA A 205 55.88 -0.79 -48.14
N ASP A 206 55.53 0.48 -48.30
CA ASP A 206 56.32 1.49 -49.03
C ASP A 206 57.66 1.73 -48.30
N GLN A 207 57.66 1.86 -46.97
CA GLN A 207 58.87 2.00 -46.17
C GLN A 207 59.76 0.75 -46.21
N GLN A 208 59.18 -0.44 -46.12
CA GLN A 208 59.91 -1.71 -46.25
C GLN A 208 60.55 -1.84 -47.63
N THR A 209 59.81 -1.48 -48.69
CA THR A 209 60.32 -1.50 -50.07
C THR A 209 61.42 -0.46 -50.26
N ALA A 210 61.24 0.76 -49.77
CA ALA A 210 62.25 1.81 -49.83
C ALA A 210 63.51 1.44 -49.04
N SER A 211 63.36 0.88 -47.83
CA SER A 211 64.47 0.41 -47.00
C SER A 211 65.23 -0.73 -47.67
N LYS A 212 64.51 -1.72 -48.24
CA LYS A 212 65.11 -2.82 -49.01
C LYS A 212 65.90 -2.30 -50.21
N ASN A 213 65.29 -1.42 -51.01
CA ASN A 213 65.96 -0.80 -52.16
C ASN A 213 67.19 0.03 -51.74
N GLN A 214 67.13 0.74 -50.61
CA GLN A 214 68.27 1.50 -50.09
C GLN A 214 69.39 0.58 -49.58
N ALA A 215 69.04 -0.52 -48.90
CA ALA A 215 70.00 -1.53 -48.48
C ALA A 215 70.67 -2.19 -49.69
N GLU A 216 69.90 -2.58 -50.71
CA GLU A 216 70.41 -3.12 -51.97
C GLU A 216 71.34 -2.13 -52.68
N ARG A 217 70.99 -0.83 -52.74
CA ARG A 217 71.87 0.22 -53.29
C ARG A 217 73.16 0.36 -52.52
N ARG A 218 73.11 0.44 -51.18
CA ARG A 218 74.32 0.54 -50.33
C ARG A 218 75.22 -0.69 -50.48
N ILE A 219 74.63 -1.88 -50.57
CA ILE A 219 75.38 -3.12 -50.82
C ILE A 219 76.01 -3.09 -52.20
N ALA A 220 75.28 -2.67 -53.24
CA ALA A 220 75.81 -2.55 -54.59
C ALA A 220 76.95 -1.52 -54.68
N GLU A 221 76.78 -0.35 -54.05
CA GLU A 221 77.81 0.70 -53.95
C GLU A 221 79.04 0.20 -53.18
N ALA A 222 78.84 -0.47 -52.03
CA ALA A 222 79.94 -1.04 -51.25
C ALA A 222 80.69 -2.15 -52.01
N ILE A 223 79.97 -3.00 -52.75
CA ILE A 223 80.59 -4.03 -53.61
C ILE A 223 81.37 -3.36 -54.75
N ALA A 224 80.83 -2.32 -55.38
CA ALA A 224 81.51 -1.59 -56.44
C ALA A 224 82.78 -0.90 -55.92
N GLU A 225 82.71 -0.26 -54.75
CA GLU A 225 83.86 0.39 -54.13
C GLU A 225 84.90 -0.64 -53.64
N ALA A 226 84.46 -1.78 -53.09
CA ALA A 226 85.34 -2.88 -52.71
C ALA A 226 86.06 -3.47 -53.94
N LYS A 227 85.34 -3.68 -55.06
CA LYS A 227 85.94 -4.08 -56.33
C LYS A 227 86.97 -3.06 -56.81
N ARG A 228 86.62 -1.77 -56.81
CA ARG A 228 87.55 -0.70 -57.18
C ARG A 228 88.81 -0.69 -56.31
N ARG A 229 88.68 -0.82 -54.98
CA ARG A 229 89.83 -0.92 -54.07
C ARG A 229 90.66 -2.17 -54.32
N LEU A 230 90.03 -3.30 -54.64
CA LEU A 230 90.73 -4.54 -55.00
C LEU A 230 91.48 -4.38 -56.32
N ASP A 231 90.89 -3.74 -57.33
CA ASP A 231 91.53 -3.47 -58.61
C ASP A 231 92.70 -2.47 -58.47
N GLU A 232 92.52 -1.40 -57.69
CA GLU A 232 93.57 -0.45 -57.33
C GLU A 232 94.71 -1.14 -56.53
N ALA A 233 94.37 -2.00 -55.58
CA ALA A 233 95.38 -2.75 -54.82
C ALA A 233 96.09 -3.81 -55.68
N ALA A 234 95.39 -4.45 -56.61
CA ALA A 234 95.96 -5.41 -57.55
C ALA A 234 96.92 -4.72 -58.52
N THR A 235 96.52 -3.58 -59.10
CA THR A 235 97.39 -2.78 -59.98
C THR A 235 98.60 -2.20 -59.23
N GLU A 236 98.43 -1.78 -57.97
CA GLU A 236 99.57 -1.33 -57.16
C GLU A 236 100.48 -2.48 -56.73
N ALA A 237 99.92 -3.66 -56.46
CA ALA A 237 100.69 -4.87 -56.18
C ALA A 237 101.48 -5.31 -57.42
N GLU A 238 100.86 -5.33 -58.60
CA GLU A 238 101.53 -5.57 -59.89
C GLU A 238 102.65 -4.57 -60.11
N ARG A 239 102.39 -3.26 -59.94
CA ARG A 239 103.42 -2.22 -60.04
C ARG A 239 104.59 -2.44 -59.06
N ARG A 240 104.30 -2.78 -57.80
CA ARG A 240 105.37 -3.07 -56.80
C ARG A 240 106.17 -4.32 -57.17
N VAL A 241 105.52 -5.34 -57.72
CA VAL A 241 106.20 -6.55 -58.20
C VAL A 241 107.08 -6.20 -59.39
N ASP A 242 106.59 -5.43 -60.36
CA ASP A 242 107.34 -4.97 -61.53
C ASP A 242 108.53 -4.07 -61.15
N GLU A 243 108.34 -3.16 -60.19
CA GLU A 243 109.42 -2.34 -59.63
C GLU A 243 110.45 -3.20 -58.89
N ALA A 244 110.02 -4.21 -58.15
CA ALA A 244 110.91 -5.12 -57.45
C ALA A 244 111.67 -6.04 -58.42
N THR A 245 111.05 -6.52 -59.50
CA THR A 245 111.71 -7.32 -60.54
C THR A 245 112.69 -6.48 -61.33
N THR A 246 112.33 -5.28 -61.77
CA THR A 246 113.26 -4.36 -62.46
C THR A 246 114.44 -3.96 -61.58
N GLU A 247 114.22 -3.70 -60.29
CA GLU A 247 115.29 -3.42 -59.33
C GLU A 247 116.16 -4.66 -59.04
N ALA A 248 115.57 -5.86 -59.00
CA ALA A 248 116.32 -7.11 -58.88
C ALA A 248 117.15 -7.40 -60.15
N GLU A 249 116.61 -7.13 -61.34
CA GLU A 249 117.31 -7.19 -62.63
C GLU A 249 118.45 -6.16 -62.69
N ARG A 250 118.24 -4.94 -62.19
CA ARG A 250 119.29 -3.93 -62.07
C ARG A 250 120.41 -4.39 -61.15
N ARG A 251 120.08 -4.90 -59.95
CA ARG A 251 121.09 -5.40 -59.00
C ARG A 251 121.84 -6.62 -59.51
N THR A 252 121.15 -7.53 -60.20
CA THR A 252 121.81 -8.69 -60.81
C THR A 252 122.75 -8.24 -61.92
N THR A 253 122.32 -7.32 -62.80
CA THR A 253 123.18 -6.74 -63.85
C THR A 253 124.39 -6.02 -63.26
N GLU A 254 124.21 -5.20 -62.21
CA GLU A 254 125.30 -4.54 -61.51
C GLU A 254 126.26 -5.53 -60.84
N ALA A 255 125.73 -6.58 -60.21
CA ALA A 255 126.54 -7.65 -59.65
C ALA A 255 127.32 -8.41 -60.72
N THR A 256 126.71 -8.70 -61.88
CA THR A 256 127.38 -9.32 -63.04
C THR A 256 128.49 -8.42 -63.57
N GLN A 257 128.25 -7.12 -63.74
CA GLN A 257 129.27 -6.15 -64.15
C GLN A 257 130.42 -6.03 -63.13
N GLN A 258 130.14 -6.14 -61.83
CA GLN A 258 131.18 -6.15 -60.80
C GLN A 258 132.00 -7.46 -60.86
N VAL A 259 131.36 -8.60 -61.10
CA VAL A 259 132.05 -9.88 -61.31
C VAL A 259 132.90 -9.84 -62.58
N GLU A 260 132.40 -9.27 -63.68
CA GLU A 260 133.16 -9.07 -64.92
C GLU A 260 134.39 -8.18 -64.67
N ARG A 261 134.22 -7.03 -63.99
CA ARG A 261 135.36 -6.16 -63.60
C ARG A 261 136.40 -6.89 -62.75
N LEU A 262 135.95 -7.68 -61.76
CA LEU A 262 136.86 -8.48 -60.93
C LEU A 262 137.57 -9.58 -61.75
N THR A 263 136.89 -10.13 -62.76
CA THR A 263 137.45 -11.13 -63.67
C THR A 263 138.49 -10.51 -64.60
N ASP A 264 138.23 -9.31 -65.11
CA ASP A 264 139.20 -8.53 -65.90
C ASP A 264 140.43 -8.14 -65.09
N ILE A 265 140.25 -7.69 -63.85
CA ILE A 265 141.37 -7.38 -62.94
C ILE A 265 142.19 -8.66 -62.65
N ARG A 266 141.53 -9.81 -62.49
CA ARG A 266 142.19 -11.11 -62.29
C ARG A 266 142.98 -11.54 -63.53
N GLU A 267 142.44 -11.36 -64.73
CA GLU A 267 143.15 -11.62 -66.00
C GLU A 267 144.35 -10.66 -66.18
N GLN A 268 144.18 -9.38 -65.88
CA GLN A 268 145.27 -8.39 -65.90
C GLN A 268 146.37 -8.71 -64.87
N ALA A 269 146.02 -9.22 -63.69
CA ALA A 269 146.97 -9.69 -62.70
C ALA A 269 147.74 -10.94 -63.19
N ARG A 270 147.05 -11.90 -63.82
CA ARG A 270 147.69 -13.08 -64.45
C ARG A 270 148.68 -12.69 -65.54
N LEU A 271 148.33 -11.71 -66.37
CA LEU A 271 149.19 -11.16 -67.42
C LEU A 271 150.45 -10.47 -66.85
N ARG A 272 150.32 -9.73 -65.73
CA ARG A 272 151.46 -9.08 -65.07
C ARG A 272 152.42 -10.08 -64.42
N VAL A 273 151.91 -11.17 -63.84
CA VAL A 273 152.76 -12.23 -63.26
C VAL A 273 153.50 -13.02 -64.34
N ARG A 274 152.88 -13.30 -65.50
CA ARG A 274 153.57 -13.93 -66.63
C ARG A 274 154.71 -13.06 -67.19
N LYS A 275 154.47 -11.75 -67.38
CA LYS A 275 155.52 -10.82 -67.83
C LYS A 275 156.71 -10.71 -66.88
N ALA A 276 156.50 -10.86 -65.57
CA ALA A 276 157.58 -10.88 -64.58
C ALA A 276 158.37 -12.20 -64.59
N GLN A 277 157.75 -13.33 -64.95
CA GLN A 277 158.42 -14.63 -65.08
C GLN A 277 159.25 -14.77 -66.35
N ASP A 278 158.84 -14.14 -67.46
CA ASP A 278 159.61 -14.18 -68.72
C ASP A 278 160.89 -13.32 -68.65
N LEU A 279 160.86 -12.18 -67.94
CA LEU A 279 162.05 -11.34 -67.71
C LEU A 279 163.11 -11.97 -66.79
N LEU A 280 162.74 -12.96 -65.97
CA LEU A 280 163.67 -13.69 -65.10
C LEU A 280 164.35 -14.89 -65.79
N LYS A 281 163.89 -15.30 -66.98
CA LYS A 281 164.46 -16.43 -67.74
C LYS A 281 165.43 -16.03 -68.86
N GLU A 282 165.56 -14.74 -69.19
CA GLU A 282 166.44 -14.26 -70.26
C GLU A 282 167.84 -13.76 -69.80
N GLY A 283 168.16 -13.82 -68.51
CA GLY A 283 169.43 -13.29 -67.95
C GLY A 283 170.50 -14.33 -67.55
N GLU A 284 170.39 -15.60 -67.94
CA GLU A 284 171.08 -16.72 -67.27
C GLU A 284 172.45 -17.20 -67.84
N PRO A 285 173.12 -16.57 -68.83
CA PRO A 285 174.55 -16.86 -69.01
C PRO A 285 175.40 -15.63 -69.37
N ALA A 286 175.62 -14.75 -68.39
CA ALA A 286 176.83 -13.94 -68.27
C ALA A 286 176.88 -13.39 -66.84
N LEU A 287 177.85 -13.84 -66.02
CA LEU A 287 178.61 -13.04 -65.04
C LEU A 287 179.28 -13.96 -64.00
N THR A 288 180.60 -14.12 -64.18
CA THR A 288 181.60 -14.50 -63.18
C THR A 288 182.79 -13.53 -63.35
N PRO A 289 183.68 -13.30 -62.37
CA PRO A 289 183.53 -12.52 -61.12
C PRO A 289 184.65 -11.44 -60.95
N LEU A 290 184.72 -10.81 -59.74
CA LEU A 290 185.77 -9.92 -59.13
C LEU A 290 185.63 -8.39 -59.34
N PRO A 291 186.28 -7.53 -58.53
CA PRO A 291 186.52 -7.55 -57.06
C PRO A 291 186.20 -6.18 -56.38
N GLU A 292 186.23 -6.20 -55.03
CA GLU A 292 186.58 -5.09 -54.12
C GLU A 292 185.59 -3.92 -53.84
N GLU A 293 185.48 -3.66 -52.51
CA GLU A 293 185.07 -2.42 -51.82
C GLU A 293 183.58 -2.02 -51.89
N GLU A 294 182.80 -1.76 -50.84
CA GLU A 294 182.98 -1.44 -49.41
C GLU A 294 181.67 -1.86 -48.67
N THR A 295 181.70 -2.60 -47.57
CA THR A 295 181.80 -2.15 -46.16
C THR A 295 180.51 -1.53 -45.58
N GLU A 296 180.24 -1.90 -44.31
CA GLU A 296 179.26 -1.35 -43.36
C GLU A 296 177.78 -1.78 -43.51
N LEU A 297 177.03 -2.14 -42.45
CA LEU A 297 177.23 -2.20 -41.01
C LEU A 297 176.17 -3.18 -40.46
N ALA A 298 176.59 -4.19 -39.69
CA ALA A 298 175.71 -5.06 -38.91
C ALA A 298 175.26 -4.37 -37.61
N PRO A 299 174.05 -4.67 -37.10
CA PRO A 299 173.98 -5.39 -35.83
C PRO A 299 172.78 -6.36 -35.66
N SER A 300 172.95 -7.23 -34.65
CA SER A 300 171.99 -8.10 -33.91
C SER A 300 171.27 -9.25 -34.64
N ALA A 301 171.63 -10.49 -34.25
CA ALA A 301 170.88 -11.74 -34.38
C ALA A 301 169.49 -11.63 -33.68
N SER A 302 168.42 -12.35 -34.06
CA SER A 302 168.27 -13.59 -34.84
C SER A 302 167.05 -13.50 -35.77
#